data_AF-A0A2W5Y4C0-F1
#
_entry.id   AF-A0A2W5Y4C0-F1
#
_cell.length_a   1.000
_cell.length_b   1.000
_cell.length_c   1.000
_cell.angle_alpha   90.00
_cell.angle_beta   90.00
_cell.angle_gamma   90.00
#
_symmetry.space_group_name_H-M   'P 1'
#
loop_
_entity.id
_entity.type
_entity.pdbx_description
1 polymer ?
#
loop_
_entity_poly.entity_id
_entity_poly.type
_entity_poly.pdbx_seq_one_letter_code
_entity_poly.pdbx_strand_id
1 'polypeptide(L)'
;MTRGDGDDLLVAAPLRLEARALRAGAPGAAVIHTGMGPRRARKAAARIGAHPAAALAIAGFCGALDPALEPGDIVVASEIRGPSGTISCPAASILAGALRRRGIAAHCGPLVSVGRIAGPRRRRELRASGAMAVDMESA
;
A
#
# COMPACT_ATOMS: atom_id res chain seq x y z
N MET A 1 30.39 -7.90 3.98
CA MET A 1 29.55 -7.45 2.85
C MET A 1 28.58 -6.42 3.39
N THR A 2 28.84 -5.14 3.18
CA THR A 2 27.96 -4.04 3.59
C THR A 2 26.83 -3.93 2.57
N ARG A 3 25.63 -4.43 2.92
CA ARG A 3 24.41 -4.18 2.14
C ARG A 3 24.18 -2.67 2.11
N GLY A 4 23.95 -2.10 0.93
CA GLY A 4 23.50 -0.72 0.83
C GLY A 4 22.07 -0.61 1.37
N ASP A 5 21.75 0.50 2.05
CA ASP A 5 20.42 0.82 2.62
C ASP A 5 19.23 0.63 1.65
N GLY A 6 19.50 0.48 0.36
CA GLY A 6 18.52 0.32 -0.70
C GLY A 6 18.04 -1.11 -1.00
N ASP A 7 18.87 -2.13 -0.72
CA ASP A 7 18.54 -3.53 -1.03
C ASP A 7 17.61 -4.16 0.01
N ASP A 8 17.45 -3.52 1.17
CA ASP A 8 16.63 -4.03 2.27
C ASP A 8 15.13 -3.75 2.08
N LEU A 9 14.75 -2.79 1.23
CA LEU A 9 13.36 -2.43 0.97
C LEU A 9 12.96 -2.63 -0.49
N LEU A 10 12.04 -3.57 -0.70
CA LEU A 10 11.31 -3.73 -1.95
C LEU A 10 9.98 -2.98 -1.88
N VAL A 11 9.69 -2.17 -2.90
CA VAL A 11 8.41 -1.48 -3.05
C VAL A 11 7.66 -1.99 -4.28
N ALA A 12 6.47 -2.52 -4.08
CA ALA A 12 5.56 -2.96 -5.13
C ALA A 12 4.55 -1.83 -5.45
N ALA A 13 4.47 -1.48 -6.73
CA ALA A 13 3.60 -0.43 -7.24
C ALA A 13 2.61 -0.97 -8.31
N PRO A 14 1.29 -0.85 -8.09
CA PRO A 14 0.25 -1.27 -9.05
C PRO A 14 0.32 -0.58 -10.42
N LEU A 15 0.54 0.74 -10.42
CA LEU A 15 0.49 1.60 -11.61
C LEU A 15 1.88 2.08 -12.03
N ARG A 16 2.01 2.39 -13.32
CA ARG A 16 3.25 2.96 -13.88
C ARG A 16 3.59 4.33 -13.28
N LEU A 17 2.56 5.15 -13.03
CA LEU A 17 2.73 6.47 -12.42
C LEU A 17 3.29 6.36 -11.00
N GLU A 18 2.73 5.46 -10.19
CA GLU A 18 3.20 5.18 -8.83
C GLU A 18 4.64 4.67 -8.84
N ALA A 19 4.94 3.68 -9.69
CA ALA A 19 6.30 3.16 -9.81
C ALA A 19 7.31 4.25 -10.20
N ARG A 20 6.91 5.20 -11.06
CA ARG A 20 7.75 6.34 -11.44
C ARG A 20 7.97 7.30 -10.27
N ALA A 21 6.91 7.66 -9.55
CA ALA A 21 7.00 8.54 -8.39
C ALA A 21 7.87 7.94 -7.28
N LEU A 22 7.70 6.64 -7.00
CA LEU A 22 8.48 5.91 -5.99
C LEU A 22 9.96 5.81 -6.36
N ARG A 23 10.30 5.52 -7.62
CA ARG A 23 11.70 5.52 -8.06
C ARG A 23 12.37 6.88 -7.92
N ALA A 24 11.62 7.96 -8.15
CA ALA A 24 12.15 9.31 -7.99
C ALA A 24 12.28 9.70 -6.51
N GLY A 25 11.31 9.33 -5.66
CA GLY A 25 11.26 9.70 -4.24
C GLY A 25 12.04 8.78 -3.30
N ALA A 26 12.37 7.57 -3.72
CA ALA A 26 13.09 6.57 -2.93
C ALA A 26 14.20 5.91 -3.78
N PRO A 27 15.26 6.66 -4.16
CA PRO A 27 16.31 6.15 -5.05
C PRO A 27 17.10 4.97 -4.47
N GLY A 28 17.06 4.77 -3.16
CA GLY A 28 17.59 3.58 -2.51
C GLY A 28 16.72 2.34 -2.74
N ALA A 29 15.39 2.46 -2.74
CA ALA A 29 14.53 1.29 -2.73
C ALA A 29 14.45 0.57 -4.09
N ALA A 30 14.41 -0.76 -4.06
CA ALA A 30 14.08 -1.54 -5.24
C ALA A 30 12.58 -1.40 -5.56
N VAL A 31 12.21 -0.93 -6.76
CA VAL A 31 10.80 -0.72 -7.14
C VAL A 31 10.33 -1.68 -8.24
N ILE A 32 9.39 -2.56 -7.90
CA ILE A 32 8.73 -3.47 -8.83
C ILE A 32 7.35 -2.94 -9.21
N HIS A 33 7.14 -2.76 -10.52
CA HIS A 33 5.80 -2.55 -11.06
C HIS A 33 5.06 -3.89 -11.20
N THR A 34 3.96 -4.05 -10.48
CA THR A 34 3.15 -5.27 -10.46
C THR A 34 2.20 -5.32 -11.65
N GLY A 35 1.60 -4.17 -11.99
CA GLY A 35 0.60 -4.01 -13.04
C GLY A 35 -0.80 -4.49 -12.63
N MET A 36 -1.82 -3.78 -13.10
CA MET A 36 -3.23 -4.09 -12.76
C MET A 36 -3.70 -5.47 -13.25
N GLY A 37 -4.51 -6.13 -12.42
CA GLY A 37 -5.24 -7.34 -12.73
C GLY A 37 -4.60 -8.63 -12.19
N PRO A 38 -5.43 -9.66 -11.89
CA PRO A 38 -5.03 -10.82 -11.09
C PRO A 38 -3.89 -11.65 -11.70
N ARG A 39 -3.83 -11.75 -13.04
CA ARG A 39 -2.73 -12.46 -13.72
C ARG A 39 -1.38 -11.75 -13.55
N ARG A 40 -1.37 -10.42 -13.65
CA ARG A 40 -0.15 -9.61 -13.53
C ARG A 40 0.30 -9.56 -12.07
N ALA A 41 -0.65 -9.37 -11.15
CA ALA A 41 -0.42 -9.47 -9.71
C ALA A 41 0.23 -10.80 -9.32
N ARG A 42 -0.29 -11.95 -9.77
CA ARG A 42 0.32 -13.27 -9.50
C ARG A 42 1.75 -13.41 -10.04
N LYS A 43 2.00 -12.96 -11.28
CA LYS A 43 3.37 -12.98 -11.84
C LYS A 43 4.30 -12.05 -11.06
N ALA A 44 3.80 -10.93 -10.56
CA ALA A 44 4.57 -10.02 -9.72
C ALA A 44 4.84 -10.61 -8.33
N ALA A 45 3.86 -11.27 -7.72
CA ALA A 45 4.02 -11.96 -6.44
C ALA A 45 5.13 -13.02 -6.48
N ALA A 46 5.22 -13.79 -7.56
CA ALA A 46 6.33 -14.74 -7.76
C ALA A 46 7.70 -14.04 -7.79
N ARG A 47 7.81 -12.87 -8.43
CA ARG A 47 9.05 -12.08 -8.46
C ARG A 47 9.37 -11.46 -7.10
N ILE A 48 8.35 -11.00 -6.38
CA ILE A 48 8.47 -10.44 -5.02
C ILE A 48 8.97 -11.52 -4.06
N GLY A 49 8.38 -12.72 -4.08
CA GLY A 49 8.77 -13.82 -3.21
C GLY A 49 10.18 -14.37 -3.48
N ALA A 50 10.72 -14.16 -4.68
CA ALA A 50 12.10 -14.52 -5.02
C ALA A 50 13.12 -13.40 -4.73
N HIS A 51 12.66 -12.21 -4.31
CA HIS A 51 13.54 -11.07 -4.07
C HIS A 51 14.19 -11.16 -2.68
N PRO A 52 15.49 -10.88 -2.54
CA PRO A 52 16.22 -11.02 -1.27
C PRO A 52 15.99 -9.87 -0.27
N ALA A 53 14.97 -9.02 -0.49
CA ALA A 53 14.76 -7.84 0.35
C ALA A 53 14.26 -8.24 1.75
N ALA A 54 14.72 -7.52 2.78
CA ALA A 54 14.33 -7.77 4.16
C ALA A 54 12.91 -7.25 4.48
N ALA A 55 12.42 -6.27 3.71
CA ALA A 55 11.12 -5.66 3.86
C ALA A 55 10.42 -5.48 2.50
N LEU A 56 9.08 -5.57 2.53
CA LEU A 56 8.20 -5.29 1.40
C LEU A 56 7.20 -4.21 1.80
N ALA A 57 7.08 -3.18 0.97
CA ALA A 57 5.97 -2.25 0.99
C ALA A 57 5.15 -2.39 -0.29
N ILE A 58 3.83 -2.34 -0.18
CA ILE A 58 2.93 -2.07 -1.31
C ILE A 58 2.52 -0.62 -1.17
N ALA A 59 2.77 0.19 -2.20
CA ALA A 59 2.47 1.61 -2.16
C ALA A 59 1.82 2.06 -3.47
N GLY A 60 0.70 2.77 -3.33
CA GLY A 60 -0.09 3.27 -4.43
C GLY A 60 -1.19 4.21 -3.92
N PHE A 61 -2.04 4.65 -4.84
CA PHE A 61 -3.16 5.51 -4.51
C PHE A 61 -4.32 4.70 -3.92
N CYS A 62 -5.07 5.34 -3.03
CA CYS A 62 -6.31 4.80 -2.50
C CYS A 62 -7.39 5.87 -2.47
N GLY A 63 -8.64 5.45 -2.43
CA GLY A 63 -9.76 6.32 -2.13
C GLY A 63 -9.97 6.41 -0.62
N ALA A 64 -9.97 7.62 -0.07
CA ALA A 64 -10.40 7.85 1.30
C ALA A 64 -11.82 7.30 1.53
N LEU A 65 -12.10 6.72 2.69
CA LEU A 65 -13.46 6.39 3.16
C LEU A 65 -13.81 7.16 4.44
N ASP A 66 -12.79 7.40 5.27
CA ASP A 66 -12.87 8.30 6.42
C ASP A 66 -12.90 9.77 5.94
N PRO A 67 -13.88 10.58 6.37
CA PRO A 67 -14.02 11.98 5.95
C PRO A 67 -12.98 12.90 6.59
N ALA A 68 -12.22 12.43 7.58
CA ALA A 68 -11.10 13.18 8.14
C ALA A 68 -9.85 13.11 7.25
N LEU A 69 -9.84 12.28 6.20
CA LEU A 69 -8.74 12.21 5.24
C LEU A 69 -8.90 13.24 4.14
N GLU A 70 -7.81 13.93 3.83
CA GLU A 70 -7.70 14.87 2.74
C GLU A 70 -6.85 14.31 1.59
N PRO A 71 -7.06 14.76 0.33
CA PRO A 71 -6.16 14.41 -0.76
C PRO A 71 -4.71 14.78 -0.45
N GLY A 72 -3.81 13.79 -0.45
CA GLY A 72 -2.40 13.97 -0.10
C GLY A 72 -2.00 13.32 1.23
N ASP A 73 -2.98 12.99 2.07
CA ASP A 73 -2.72 12.21 3.28
C ASP A 73 -2.21 10.81 2.95
N ILE A 74 -1.34 10.29 3.82
CA ILE A 74 -0.80 8.93 3.73
C ILE A 74 -1.58 8.00 4.64
N VAL A 75 -2.18 6.96 4.08
CA VAL A 75 -2.78 5.87 4.88
C VAL A 75 -1.78 4.73 4.97
N VAL A 76 -1.37 4.40 6.20
CA VAL A 76 -0.60 3.20 6.52
C VAL A 76 -1.58 2.13 6.98
N ALA A 77 -1.77 1.09 6.15
CA ALA A 77 -2.72 0.03 6.45
C ALA A 77 -2.28 -0.74 7.71
N SER A 78 -3.12 -0.76 8.76
CA SER A 78 -2.93 -1.64 9.93
C SER A 78 -3.31 -3.08 9.62
N GLU A 79 -4.20 -3.24 8.65
CA GLU A 79 -4.57 -4.50 8.04
C GLU A 79 -5.11 -4.23 6.63
N ILE A 80 -4.98 -5.22 5.77
CA ILE A 80 -5.49 -5.21 4.41
C ILE A 80 -6.56 -6.29 4.31
N ARG A 81 -7.80 -5.89 4.05
CA ARG A 81 -8.94 -6.79 3.90
C ARG A 81 -9.23 -6.98 2.42
N GLY A 82 -9.19 -8.22 1.94
CA GLY A 82 -9.52 -8.54 0.55
C GLY A 82 -10.33 -9.82 0.41
N PRO A 83 -10.62 -10.22 -0.83
CA PRO A 83 -11.38 -11.44 -1.11
C PRO A 83 -10.72 -12.72 -0.57
N SER A 84 -9.39 -12.71 -0.45
CA SER A 84 -8.59 -13.85 0.03
C SER A 84 -8.47 -13.91 1.56
N GLY A 85 -8.99 -12.91 2.28
CA GLY A 85 -8.89 -12.81 3.74
C GLY A 85 -8.35 -11.46 4.21
N THR A 86 -7.94 -11.41 5.47
CA THR A 86 -7.35 -10.22 6.10
C THR A 86 -5.88 -10.47 6.41
N ILE A 87 -5.03 -9.52 6.01
CA ILE A 87 -3.59 -9.54 6.27
C ILE A 87 -3.31 -8.47 7.33
N SER A 88 -2.77 -8.84 8.49
CA SER A 88 -2.38 -7.88 9.53
C SER A 88 -1.01 -7.27 9.24
N CYS A 89 -0.87 -5.96 9.49
CA CYS A 89 0.36 -5.19 9.32
C CYS A 89 0.82 -4.65 10.69
N PRO A 90 1.47 -5.47 11.53
CA PRO A 90 1.74 -5.13 12.93
C PRO A 90 2.67 -3.91 13.11
N ALA A 91 3.54 -3.63 12.14
CA ALA A 91 4.45 -2.49 12.16
C ALA A 91 3.82 -1.17 11.68
N ALA A 92 2.55 -1.16 11.27
CA ALA A 92 1.89 0.00 10.66
C ALA A 92 1.88 1.24 11.57
N SER A 93 1.62 1.07 12.86
CA SER A 93 1.59 2.17 13.82
C SER A 93 2.97 2.82 14.01
N ILE A 94 4.03 2.00 14.01
CA ILE A 94 5.42 2.46 14.09
C ILE A 94 5.77 3.30 12.84
N LEU A 95 5.44 2.78 11.66
CA LEU A 95 5.67 3.49 10.39
C LEU A 95 4.87 4.80 10.32
N ALA A 96 3.59 4.79 10.67
CA ALA A 96 2.76 6.00 10.71
C ALA A 96 3.32 7.03 11.70
N GLY A 97 3.80 6.60 12.87
CA GLY A 97 4.47 7.47 13.84
C GLY A 97 5.76 8.07 13.29
N ALA A 98 6.57 7.30 12.56
CA ALA A 98 7.79 7.78 11.92
C ALA A 98 7.50 8.84 10.84
N LEU A 99 6.46 8.64 10.02
CA LEU A 99 6.02 9.60 9.01
C LEU A 99 5.52 10.90 9.65
N ARG A 100 4.71 10.81 10.72
CA ARG A 100 4.23 11.99 11.46
C ARG A 100 5.37 12.82 12.04
N ARG A 101 6.40 12.19 12.60
CA ARG A 101 7.60 12.90 13.10
C ARG A 101 8.37 13.63 11.99
N ARG A 102 8.16 13.27 10.72
CA ARG A 102 8.70 13.96 9.54
C ARG A 102 7.77 15.07 9.02
N GLY A 103 6.66 15.36 9.70
CA GLY A 103 5.66 16.35 9.28
C GLY A 103 4.69 15.85 8.21
N ILE A 104 4.66 14.54 7.94
CA ILE A 104 3.72 13.95 6.97
C ILE A 104 2.40 13.65 7.67
N ALA A 105 1.29 14.11 7.08
CA ALA A 105 -0.06 13.75 7.51
C ALA A 105 -0.32 12.25 7.24
N ALA A 106 0.01 11.41 8.22
CA ALA A 106 -0.13 9.96 8.13
C ALA A 106 -1.22 9.43 9.07
N HIS A 107 -2.06 8.54 8.57
CA HIS A 107 -3.17 7.91 9.27
C HIS A 107 -2.93 6.40 9.27
N CYS A 108 -3.31 5.72 10.36
CA CYS A 108 -3.12 4.28 10.50
C CYS A 108 -4.48 3.63 10.73
N GLY A 109 -4.84 2.65 9.90
CA GLY A 109 -6.12 1.97 10.03
C GLY A 109 -6.38 0.93 8.95
N PRO A 110 -7.55 0.25 8.99
CA PRO A 110 -7.87 -0.81 8.04
C PRO A 110 -8.04 -0.29 6.62
N LEU A 111 -7.43 -0.98 5.66
CA LEU A 111 -7.61 -0.74 4.23
C LEU A 111 -8.35 -1.93 3.61
N VAL A 112 -9.31 -1.65 2.71
CA VAL A 112 -10.02 -2.71 1.97
C VAL A 112 -9.62 -2.69 0.51
N SER A 113 -9.25 -3.85 -0.02
CA SER A 113 -8.98 -4.02 -1.45
C SER A 113 -10.19 -4.62 -2.17
N VAL A 114 -10.63 -4.00 -3.26
CA VAL A 114 -11.80 -4.41 -4.03
C VAL A 114 -11.46 -4.69 -5.49
N GLY A 115 -12.13 -5.65 -6.12
CA GLY A 115 -11.87 -5.99 -7.53
C GLY A 115 -12.40 -4.97 -8.56
N ARG A 116 -13.16 -3.95 -8.14
CA ARG A 116 -13.76 -2.92 -9.00
C ARG A 116 -13.90 -1.61 -8.23
N ILE A 117 -13.82 -0.49 -8.95
CA ILE A 117 -14.02 0.86 -8.40
C ILE A 117 -15.31 0.91 -7.56
N ALA A 118 -15.18 1.35 -6.31
CA ALA A 118 -16.31 1.47 -5.39
C ALA A 118 -17.12 2.74 -5.66
N GLY A 119 -18.36 2.58 -6.13
CA GLY A 119 -19.32 3.68 -6.23
C GLY A 119 -19.82 4.17 -4.85
N PRO A 120 -20.65 5.24 -4.81
CA PRO A 120 -21.05 5.89 -3.56
C PRO A 120 -21.66 4.96 -2.50
N ARG A 121 -22.57 4.06 -2.90
CA ARG A 121 -23.20 3.10 -1.98
C ARG A 121 -22.17 2.16 -1.37
N ARG A 122 -21.31 1.58 -2.20
CA ARG A 122 -20.26 0.66 -1.78
C ARG A 122 -19.26 1.34 -0.84
N ARG A 123 -18.89 2.60 -1.10
CA ARG A 123 -18.01 3.36 -0.19
C ARG A 123 -18.63 3.54 1.19
N ARG A 124 -19.94 3.79 1.29
CA ARG A 124 -20.65 3.85 2.58
C ARG A 124 -20.64 2.51 3.31
N GLU A 125 -20.91 1.41 2.61
CA GLU A 125 -20.84 0.05 3.17
C GLU A 125 -19.43 -0.26 3.71
N LEU A 126 -18.39 0.05 2.92
CA LEU A 126 -17.00 -0.18 3.31
C LEU A 126 -16.61 0.66 4.53
N ARG A 127 -16.99 1.95 4.56
CA ARG A 127 -16.80 2.81 5.73
C ARG A 127 -17.49 2.23 6.97
N ALA A 128 -18.74 1.77 6.84
CA ALA A 128 -19.49 1.18 7.94
C ALA A 128 -18.84 -0.09 8.50
N SER A 129 -18.01 -0.79 7.72
CA SER A 129 -17.20 -1.91 8.22
C SER A 129 -15.94 -1.48 8.99
N GLY A 130 -15.72 -0.18 9.18
CA GLY A 130 -14.54 0.37 9.87
C GLY A 130 -13.32 0.55 8.97
N ALA A 131 -13.46 0.44 7.65
CA ALA A 131 -12.37 0.71 6.72
C ALA A 131 -12.12 2.21 6.58
N MET A 132 -10.84 2.59 6.63
CA MET A 132 -10.37 3.97 6.48
C MET A 132 -10.14 4.35 5.02
N ALA A 133 -9.70 3.40 4.21
CA ALA A 133 -9.42 3.60 2.79
C ALA A 133 -9.79 2.36 1.95
N VAL A 134 -9.96 2.57 0.65
CA VAL A 134 -10.20 1.52 -0.35
C VAL A 134 -9.22 1.61 -1.50
N ASP A 135 -8.67 0.47 -1.92
CA ASP A 135 -7.84 0.35 -3.12
C ASP A 135 -8.30 -0.86 -3.97
N MET A 136 -7.50 -1.24 -4.98
CA MET A 136 -7.82 -2.38 -5.83
C MET A 136 -6.73 -3.46 -5.91
N GLU A 137 -5.54 -3.24 -5.33
CA GLU A 137 -4.37 -4.10 -5.57
C GLU A 137 -3.54 -4.45 -4.33
N SER A 138 -3.91 -4.00 -3.12
CA SER A 138 -3.14 -4.26 -1.90
C SER A 138 -3.28 -5.69 -1.34
N ALA A 139 -4.37 -6.40 -1.67
CA ALA A 139 -4.68 -7.74 -1.10
C ALA A 139 -4.27 -8.93 -1.97
#